data_AF-A0A963PAT3-F1
#
_entry.id   AF-A0A963PAT3-F1
#
_cell.length_a   1.000
_cell.length_b   1.000
_cell.length_c   1.000
_cell.angle_alpha   90.00
_cell.angle_beta   90.00
_cell.angle_gamma   90.00
#
_symmetry.space_group_name_H-M   'P 1'
#
loop_
_entity.id
_entity.type
_entity.pdbx_description
1 polymer ?
#
loop_
_entity_poly.entity_id
_entity_poly.type
_entity_poly.pdbx_seq_one_letter_code
_entity_poly.pdbx_strand_id
1 'polypeptide(L)'
;DLDVHQGDGTAAILGGDPGVFTLSVHCRTNFPARKQRSSLDVALEPGTGDDVYLGLVGRLVPALLDRLQPDLVFYNAGVDPHERDRLGRLALTDDGLRRRETLVLEAVLKRMLPLACVVGGGYGADIEEVVARHAILHEAARDLA
;
A
#
# COMPACT_ATOMS: atom_id res chain seq x y z
N ASP A 1 2.46 4.22 -0.60
CA ASP A 1 3.01 2.90 -0.95
C ASP A 1 2.61 1.89 0.11
N LEU A 2 1.88 0.85 -0.29
CA LEU A 2 1.44 -0.26 0.57
C LEU A 2 2.03 -1.62 0.13
N ASP A 3 3.07 -1.61 -0.70
CA ASP A 3 3.97 -2.74 -0.91
C ASP A 3 4.64 -3.17 0.41
N VAL A 4 5.00 -4.44 0.55
CA VAL A 4 5.61 -4.97 1.77
C VAL A 4 7.02 -4.44 2.01
N HIS A 5 7.73 -4.07 0.94
CA HIS A 5 9.04 -3.46 0.99
C HIS A 5 8.92 -1.95 1.18
N GLN A 6 9.92 -1.31 1.79
CA GLN A 6 9.88 0.15 1.86
C GLN A 6 10.01 0.72 0.44
N GLY A 7 9.17 1.70 0.11
CA GLY A 7 9.25 2.49 -1.13
C GLY A 7 10.47 3.43 -1.15
N ASP A 8 11.65 2.85 -1.00
CA ASP A 8 12.92 3.54 -0.80
C ASP A 8 13.35 4.37 -2.01
N GLY A 9 13.09 3.87 -3.22
CA GLY A 9 13.29 4.63 -4.45
C GLY A 9 12.43 5.90 -4.51
N THR A 10 11.13 5.79 -4.19
CA THR A 10 10.22 6.94 -4.13
C THR A 10 10.67 7.96 -3.07
N ALA A 11 11.08 7.48 -1.90
CA ALA A 11 11.62 8.33 -0.83
C ALA A 11 12.91 9.06 -1.27
N ALA A 12 13.84 8.35 -1.91
CA ALA A 12 15.12 8.92 -2.33
C ALA A 12 14.97 9.96 -3.46
N ILE A 13 14.10 9.69 -4.45
CA ILE A 13 13.90 10.58 -5.60
C ILE A 13 13.14 11.86 -5.20
N LEU A 14 12.14 11.74 -4.31
CA LEU A 14 11.20 12.83 -4.02
C LEU A 14 11.43 13.50 -2.66
N GLY A 15 12.37 13.01 -1.84
CA GLY A 15 12.55 13.45 -0.44
C GLY A 15 12.93 14.92 -0.23
N GLY A 16 13.31 15.65 -1.30
CA GLY A 16 13.60 17.09 -1.25
C GLY A 16 12.48 17.97 -1.82
N ASP A 17 11.41 17.38 -2.36
CA ASP A 17 10.35 18.12 -3.03
C ASP A 17 9.24 18.51 -2.02
N PRO A 18 9.04 19.81 -1.73
CA PRO A 18 8.00 20.25 -0.79
C PRO A 18 6.58 20.04 -1.31
N GLY A 19 6.40 19.78 -2.61
CA GLY A 19 5.12 19.48 -3.24
C GLY A 19 4.71 18.01 -3.13
N VAL A 20 5.55 17.14 -2.57
CA VAL A 20 5.30 15.69 -2.50
C VAL A 20 5.32 15.20 -1.06
N PHE A 21 4.28 14.45 -0.70
CA PHE A 21 4.25 13.68 0.53
C PHE A 21 4.38 12.18 0.22
N THR A 22 5.39 11.53 0.78
CA THR A 22 5.61 10.09 0.61
C THR A 22 5.20 9.32 1.87
N LEU A 23 4.28 8.37 1.70
CA LEU A 23 3.89 7.39 2.72
C LEU A 23 4.38 6.01 2.30
N SER A 24 5.08 5.31 3.20
CA SER A 24 5.37 3.88 3.05
C SER A 24 4.92 3.10 4.29
N VAL A 25 4.02 2.13 4.11
CA VAL A 25 3.64 1.16 5.15
C VAL A 25 4.22 -0.18 4.75
N HIS A 26 5.25 -0.64 5.46
CA HIS A 26 6.09 -1.76 5.04
C HIS A 26 6.46 -2.66 6.22
N CYS A 27 6.94 -3.87 5.94
CA CYS A 27 7.48 -4.74 6.97
C CYS A 27 8.83 -4.23 7.48
N ARG A 28 8.95 -4.05 8.81
CA ARG A 28 10.13 -3.50 9.50
C ARG A 28 11.42 -4.24 9.13
N THR A 29 11.37 -5.56 9.13
CA THR A 29 12.52 -6.43 8.85
C THR A 29 12.47 -6.99 7.41
N ASN A 30 12.20 -6.12 6.43
CA ASN A 30 12.25 -6.47 5.01
C ASN A 30 13.15 -5.50 4.20
N PHE A 31 13.22 -5.63 2.86
CA PHE A 31 14.00 -4.75 1.98
C PHE A 31 13.58 -3.26 2.09
N PRO A 32 14.51 -2.30 1.89
CA PRO A 32 15.96 -2.45 1.81
C PRO A 32 16.60 -2.66 3.18
N ALA A 33 17.84 -3.17 3.19
CA ALA A 33 18.62 -3.36 4.42
C ALA A 33 18.83 -2.04 5.19
N ARG A 34 19.03 -0.94 4.47
CA ARG A 34 19.07 0.41 5.04
C ARG A 34 17.87 1.19 4.51
N LYS A 35 16.93 1.49 5.40
CA LYS A 35 15.74 2.27 5.09
C LYS A 35 16.10 3.70 4.66
N GLN A 36 15.42 4.20 3.64
CA GLN A 36 15.39 5.60 3.28
C GLN A 36 14.39 6.34 4.19
N ARG A 37 14.32 7.67 4.05
CA ARG A 37 13.39 8.51 4.83
C ARG A 37 12.28 9.03 3.93
N SER A 38 11.08 8.51 4.12
CA SER A 38 9.86 9.07 3.54
C SER A 38 9.39 10.28 4.36
N SER A 39 8.35 10.96 3.90
CA SER A 39 7.62 11.94 4.74
C SER A 39 6.98 11.25 5.94
N LEU A 40 6.48 10.02 5.74
CA LEU A 40 6.05 9.12 6.80
C LEU A 40 6.34 7.65 6.46
N ASP A 41 7.08 7.00 7.34
CA ASP A 41 7.35 5.56 7.31
C ASP A 41 6.62 4.87 8.47
N VAL A 42 5.87 3.82 8.16
CA VAL A 42 5.21 2.97 9.14
C VAL A 42 5.72 1.55 9.00
N ALA A 43 6.58 1.16 9.96
CA ALA A 43 7.21 -0.14 9.99
C ALA A 43 6.34 -1.12 10.81
N LEU A 44 5.86 -2.17 10.15
CA LEU A 44 5.04 -3.23 10.73
C LEU A 44 5.88 -4.43 11.16
N GLU A 45 5.44 -5.13 12.20
CA GLU A 45 6.07 -6.39 12.60
C GLU A 45 5.80 -7.51 11.59
N PRO A 46 6.76 -8.43 11.36
CA PRO A 46 6.48 -9.65 10.63
C PRO A 46 5.28 -10.39 11.21
N GLY A 47 4.46 -11.00 10.34
CA GLY A 47 3.24 -11.69 10.70
C GLY A 47 2.06 -10.76 11.05
N THR A 48 2.18 -9.43 10.87
CA THR A 48 1.02 -8.54 10.96
C THR A 48 -0.04 -8.97 9.95
N GLY A 49 -1.20 -9.40 10.46
CA GLY A 49 -2.34 -9.83 9.65
C GLY A 49 -3.41 -8.74 9.47
N ASP A 50 -4.52 -9.16 8.87
CA ASP A 50 -5.58 -8.28 8.36
C ASP A 50 -6.08 -7.24 9.35
N ASP A 51 -6.53 -7.65 10.55
CA ASP A 51 -7.18 -6.71 11.48
C ASP A 51 -6.28 -5.57 11.93
N VAL A 52 -5.02 -5.89 12.24
CA VAL A 52 -4.03 -4.88 12.66
C VAL A 52 -3.65 -3.99 11.48
N TYR A 53 -3.40 -4.58 10.31
CA TYR A 53 -3.03 -3.85 9.11
C TYR A 53 -4.15 -2.91 8.66
N LEU A 54 -5.36 -3.42 8.48
CA LEU A 54 -6.52 -2.66 8.02
C LEU A 54 -6.95 -1.63 9.06
N GLY A 55 -6.88 -1.95 10.36
CA GLY A 55 -7.15 -0.99 11.42
C GLY A 55 -6.17 0.20 11.40
N LEU A 56 -4.89 -0.05 11.11
CA LEU A 56 -3.90 1.01 10.94
C LEU A 56 -4.17 1.83 9.68
N VAL A 57 -4.21 1.18 8.51
CA VAL A 57 -4.36 1.86 7.21
C VAL A 57 -5.68 2.64 7.14
N GLY A 58 -6.75 2.06 7.69
CA GLY A 58 -8.08 2.66 7.78
C GLY A 58 -8.18 3.93 8.61
N ARG A 59 -7.29 4.12 9.57
CA ARG A 59 -7.19 5.40 10.29
C ARG A 59 -6.19 6.34 9.63
N LEU A 60 -5.07 5.79 9.18
CA LEU A 60 -3.93 6.57 8.70
C LEU A 60 -4.22 7.28 7.39
N VAL A 61 -4.72 6.55 6.38
CA VAL A 61 -4.91 7.10 5.03
C VAL A 61 -5.94 8.23 5.01
N PRO A 62 -7.16 8.06 5.57
CA PRO A 62 -8.13 9.15 5.62
C PRO A 62 -7.61 10.40 6.35
N ALA A 63 -6.95 10.21 7.50
CA ALA A 63 -6.40 11.32 8.27
C ALA A 63 -5.30 12.09 7.51
N LEU A 64 -4.48 11.38 6.72
CA LEU A 64 -3.48 12.02 5.87
C LEU A 64 -4.13 12.79 4.72
N LEU A 65 -5.14 12.23 4.06
CA LEU A 65 -5.85 12.90 2.97
C LEU A 65 -6.56 14.18 3.47
N ASP A 66 -7.20 14.13 4.64
CA ASP A 66 -7.85 15.31 5.24
C ASP A 66 -6.85 16.40 5.61
N ARG A 67 -5.67 16.01 6.11
CA ARG A 67 -4.63 16.96 6.54
C ARG A 67 -3.88 17.56 5.37
N LEU A 68 -3.56 16.76 4.36
CA LEU A 68 -2.70 17.16 3.25
C LEU A 68 -3.47 17.80 2.10
N GLN A 69 -4.75 17.41 1.92
CA GLN A 69 -5.60 17.86 0.82
C GLN A 69 -4.87 17.85 -0.54
N PRO A 70 -4.29 16.72 -0.97
CA PRO A 70 -3.46 16.67 -2.17
C PRO A 70 -4.31 16.86 -3.44
N ASP A 71 -3.71 17.42 -4.49
CA ASP A 71 -4.37 17.55 -5.80
C ASP A 71 -4.44 16.22 -6.58
N LEU A 72 -3.58 15.25 -6.26
CA LEU A 72 -3.49 13.94 -6.90
C LEU A 72 -2.89 12.91 -5.93
N VAL A 73 -3.43 11.70 -5.94
CA VAL A 73 -2.90 10.56 -5.19
C VAL A 73 -2.30 9.53 -6.14
N PHE A 74 -1.06 9.11 -5.86
CA PHE A 74 -0.46 7.91 -6.44
C PHE A 74 -0.51 6.77 -5.42
N TYR A 75 -1.12 5.65 -5.82
CA TYR A 75 -1.24 4.48 -4.98
C TYR A 75 -0.49 3.29 -5.59
N ASN A 76 0.65 2.93 -4.98
CA ASN A 76 1.34 1.68 -5.23
C ASN A 76 0.70 0.54 -4.42
N ALA A 77 0.01 -0.36 -5.12
CA ALA A 77 -0.78 -1.46 -4.58
C ALA A 77 -0.07 -2.81 -4.76
N GLY A 78 1.09 -2.98 -4.12
CA GLY A 78 1.80 -4.27 -4.07
C GLY A 78 0.95 -5.33 -3.36
N VAL A 79 0.97 -6.57 -3.85
CA VAL A 79 0.25 -7.72 -3.27
C VAL A 79 1.15 -8.62 -2.43
N ASP A 80 2.43 -8.28 -2.34
CA ASP A 80 3.43 -8.95 -1.51
C ASP A 80 3.30 -8.78 0.02
N PRO A 81 2.34 -8.01 0.58
CA PRO A 81 1.96 -8.19 1.99
C PRO A 81 1.22 -9.50 2.28
N HIS A 82 0.84 -10.25 1.24
CA HIS A 82 0.08 -11.49 1.35
C HIS A 82 0.84 -12.58 2.13
N GLU A 83 0.12 -13.39 2.92
CA GLU A 83 0.69 -14.43 3.79
C GLU A 83 1.48 -15.53 3.04
N ARG A 84 1.19 -15.73 1.76
CA ARG A 84 1.85 -16.70 0.87
C ARG A 84 2.91 -16.07 -0.04
N ASP A 85 3.20 -14.78 0.12
CA ASP A 85 4.27 -14.15 -0.63
C ASP A 85 5.65 -14.64 -0.15
N ARG A 86 6.56 -14.94 -1.08
CA ARG A 86 7.88 -15.50 -0.75
C ARG A 86 8.89 -14.45 -0.29
N LEU A 87 8.70 -13.19 -0.70
CA LEU A 87 9.57 -12.06 -0.36
C LEU A 87 8.89 -11.15 0.68
N GLY A 88 7.58 -11.28 0.84
CA GLY A 88 6.81 -10.72 1.94
C GLY A 88 7.14 -11.34 3.29
N ARG A 89 6.65 -10.68 4.34
CA ARG A 89 6.75 -11.11 5.75
C ARG A 89 5.53 -10.69 6.57
N LEU A 90 4.51 -10.16 5.92
CA LEU A 90 3.23 -9.87 6.55
C LEU A 90 2.30 -11.06 6.32
N ALA A 91 1.09 -11.01 6.88
CA ALA A 91 0.15 -12.12 6.85
C ALA A 91 -1.23 -11.66 6.39
N LEU A 92 -1.28 -10.85 5.31
CA LEU A 92 -2.58 -10.48 4.74
C LEU A 92 -3.17 -11.64 3.97
N THR A 93 -4.49 -11.81 4.08
CA THR A 93 -5.23 -12.77 3.25
C THR A 93 -5.70 -12.11 1.95
N ASP A 94 -6.25 -12.91 1.02
CA ASP A 94 -6.90 -12.37 -0.18
C ASP A 94 -8.09 -11.44 0.18
N ASP A 95 -8.85 -11.75 1.25
CA ASP A 95 -9.89 -10.86 1.78
C ASP A 95 -9.29 -9.58 2.38
N GLY A 96 -8.19 -9.72 3.10
CA GLY A 96 -7.41 -8.60 3.64
C GLY A 96 -6.97 -7.63 2.55
N LEU A 97 -6.40 -8.14 1.45
CA LEU A 97 -6.01 -7.32 0.30
C LEU A 97 -7.24 -6.65 -0.34
N ARG A 98 -8.34 -7.39 -0.55
CA ARG A 98 -9.57 -6.81 -1.11
C ARG A 98 -10.11 -5.67 -0.26
N ARG A 99 -10.17 -5.86 1.06
CA ARG A 99 -10.59 -4.82 2.01
C ARG A 99 -9.63 -3.64 2.02
N ARG A 100 -8.32 -3.85 1.87
CA ARG A 100 -7.32 -2.78 1.73
C ARG A 100 -7.61 -1.94 0.49
N GLU A 101 -7.80 -2.56 -0.67
CA GLU A 101 -8.08 -1.84 -1.92
C GLU A 101 -9.35 -0.99 -1.78
N THR A 102 -10.47 -1.59 -1.37
CA THR A 102 -11.73 -0.86 -1.15
C THR A 102 -11.55 0.30 -0.19
N LEU A 103 -10.84 0.08 0.93
CA LEU A 103 -10.62 1.10 1.95
C LEU A 103 -9.85 2.31 1.40
N VAL A 104 -8.77 2.07 0.65
CA VAL A 104 -7.94 3.15 0.09
C VAL A 104 -8.70 3.88 -1.01
N LEU A 105 -9.31 3.14 -1.94
CA LEU A 105 -10.09 3.69 -3.04
C LEU A 105 -11.23 4.56 -2.53
N GLU A 106 -12.05 4.06 -1.59
CA GLU A 106 -13.13 4.84 -1.00
C GLU A 106 -12.63 6.10 -0.29
N ALA A 107 -11.52 6.00 0.45
CA ALA A 107 -10.97 7.16 1.17
C ALA A 107 -10.59 8.29 0.20
N VAL A 108 -10.04 7.96 -0.96
CA VAL A 108 -9.65 8.95 -1.97
C VAL A 108 -10.88 9.45 -2.74
N LEU A 109 -11.72 8.54 -3.24
CA LEU A 109 -12.87 8.87 -4.09
C LEU A 109 -13.95 9.67 -3.36
N LYS A 110 -14.21 9.40 -2.07
CA LYS A 110 -15.15 10.19 -1.24
C LYS A 110 -14.75 11.66 -1.11
N ARG A 111 -13.47 11.97 -1.34
CA ARG A 111 -12.92 13.34 -1.33
C ARG A 111 -12.85 13.95 -2.73
N MET A 112 -13.36 13.26 -3.75
CA MET A 112 -13.31 13.66 -5.16
C MET A 112 -11.88 13.93 -5.66
N LEU A 113 -10.91 13.20 -5.10
CA LEU A 113 -9.50 13.37 -5.46
C LEU A 113 -9.14 12.49 -6.67
N PRO A 114 -8.39 13.01 -7.66
CA PRO A 114 -7.78 12.21 -8.69
C PRO A 114 -6.89 11.11 -8.09
N LEU A 115 -6.98 9.91 -8.65
CA LEU A 115 -6.25 8.74 -8.18
C LEU A 115 -5.61 8.00 -9.36
N ALA A 116 -4.29 7.81 -9.27
CA ALA A 116 -3.52 6.94 -10.16
C ALA A 116 -3.04 5.72 -9.37
N CYS A 117 -3.55 4.54 -9.70
CA CYS A 117 -3.12 3.29 -9.09
C CYS A 117 -2.05 2.62 -9.96
N VAL A 118 -1.02 2.07 -9.33
CA VAL A 118 0.05 1.31 -9.99
C VAL A 118 0.26 -0.01 -9.26
N VAL A 119 0.64 -1.03 -10.02
CA VAL A 119 0.98 -2.36 -9.49
C VAL A 119 2.37 -2.32 -8.85
N GLY A 120 2.50 -2.93 -7.67
CA GLY A 120 3.77 -3.12 -6.95
C GLY A 120 4.29 -4.54 -7.04
N GLY A 121 4.95 -5.01 -5.98
CA GLY A 121 5.46 -6.37 -5.84
C GLY A 121 4.39 -7.44 -5.67
N GLY A 122 4.81 -8.70 -5.82
CA GLY A 122 3.97 -9.89 -5.81
C GLY A 122 4.77 -11.09 -6.31
N TYR A 123 5.16 -12.00 -5.41
CA TYR A 123 6.20 -13.01 -5.63
C TYR A 123 5.79 -14.40 -5.14
N GLY A 124 4.50 -14.74 -5.31
CA GLY A 124 3.97 -16.08 -5.06
C GLY A 124 4.59 -17.15 -5.97
N ALA A 125 4.51 -18.41 -5.53
CA ALA A 125 5.00 -19.54 -6.33
C ALA A 125 4.09 -19.86 -7.54
N ASP A 126 2.79 -19.58 -7.42
CA ASP A 126 1.80 -19.74 -8.49
C ASP A 126 1.51 -18.38 -9.13
N ILE A 127 1.76 -18.28 -10.44
CA ILE A 127 1.55 -17.06 -11.21
C ILE A 127 0.07 -16.70 -11.33
N GLU A 128 -0.83 -17.68 -11.42
CA GLU A 128 -2.26 -17.43 -11.56
C GLU A 128 -2.82 -16.82 -10.26
N GLU A 129 -2.34 -17.28 -9.10
CA GLU A 129 -2.70 -16.65 -7.83
C GLU A 129 -2.17 -15.22 -7.71
N VAL A 130 -0.94 -14.95 -8.18
CA VAL A 130 -0.36 -13.60 -8.15
C VAL A 130 -1.14 -12.66 -9.07
N VAL A 131 -1.48 -13.11 -10.29
CA VAL A 131 -2.32 -12.35 -11.23
C VAL A 131 -3.70 -12.08 -10.63
N ALA A 132 -4.34 -13.09 -10.03
CA ALA A 132 -5.62 -12.93 -9.37
C ALA A 132 -5.57 -11.90 -8.24
N ARG A 133 -4.49 -11.88 -7.44
CA ARG A 133 -4.29 -10.87 -6.39
C ARG A 133 -4.12 -9.46 -6.95
N HIS A 134 -3.37 -9.29 -8.04
CA HIS A 134 -3.25 -7.98 -8.68
C HIS A 134 -4.58 -7.52 -9.30
N ALA A 135 -5.41 -8.45 -9.79
CA ALA A 135 -6.73 -8.14 -10.32
C ALA A 135 -7.68 -7.54 -9.27
N ILE A 136 -7.47 -7.82 -7.97
CA ILE A 136 -8.29 -7.29 -6.86
C ILE A 136 -8.40 -5.77 -6.91
N LEU A 137 -7.31 -5.05 -7.20
CA LEU A 137 -7.33 -3.58 -7.31
C LEU A 137 -8.31 -3.12 -8.40
N HIS A 138 -8.27 -3.78 -9.56
CA HIS A 138 -9.13 -3.43 -10.70
C HIS A 138 -10.59 -3.80 -10.43
N GLU A 139 -10.84 -4.94 -9.78
CA GLU A 139 -12.18 -5.35 -9.35
C GLU A 139 -12.77 -4.36 -8.34
N ALA A 140 -12.02 -4.00 -7.30
CA ALA A 140 -12.45 -3.04 -6.30
C ALA A 140 -12.71 -1.65 -6.90
N ALA A 141 -11.88 -1.20 -7.86
CA ALA A 141 -12.08 0.05 -8.57
C ALA A 141 -13.35 0.02 -9.44
N ARG A 142 -13.61 -1.08 -10.15
CA ARG A 142 -14.83 -1.26 -10.94
C ARG A 142 -16.08 -1.23 -10.07
N ASP A 143 -16.03 -1.86 -8.90
CA ASP A 143 -17.20 -1.99 -8.02
C ASP A 143 -17.55 -0.66 -7.29
N LEU A 144 -16.62 0.31 -7.27
CA LEU A 144 -16.80 1.65 -6.68
C LEU A 144 -17.10 2.76 -7.70
N ALA A 145 -16.98 2.48 -9.00
CA ALA A 145 -17.24 3.43 -10.09
C ALA A 145 -18.71 3.41 -10.53
#